data_AF-A0ABD3XMA2-F1
#
_entry.id   AF-A0ABD3XMA2-F1
#
_cell.length_a   1.000
_cell.length_b   1.000
_cell.length_c   1.000
_cell.angle_alpha   90.00
_cell.angle_beta   90.00
_cell.angle_gamma   90.00
#
_symmetry.space_group_name_H-M   'P 1'
#
loop_
_entity.id
_entity.type
_entity.pdbx_description
1 polymer ?
#
loop_
_entity_poly.entity_id
_entity_poly.type
_entity_poly.pdbx_seq_one_letter_code
_entity_poly.pdbx_strand_id
1 'polypeptide(L)'
;MAYVRCIHCAREVRPRQHLIACDVCGFWQHRTCRTGISLLAYRDAVNNKGKIGFTCRPCREMNQIPVNTYVTDHDKEDSVNPPFLELSVSV
;
A
#
# COMPACT_ATOMS: atom_id res chain seq x y z
N MET A 1 26.18 -13.59 6.76
CA MET A 1 25.10 -12.99 7.58
C MET A 1 24.33 -12.02 6.71
N ALA A 2 23.10 -12.36 6.31
CA ALA A 2 22.25 -11.42 5.57
C ALA A 2 21.70 -10.39 6.58
N TYR A 3 22.14 -9.14 6.46
CA TYR A 3 21.55 -8.05 7.25
C TYR A 3 20.25 -7.63 6.57
N VAL A 4 19.19 -7.49 7.35
CA VAL A 4 17.92 -6.94 6.87
C VAL A 4 18.01 -5.43 6.95
N ARG A 5 17.55 -4.71 5.92
CA ARG A 5 17.48 -3.24 5.91
C ARG A 5 16.04 -2.77 6.03
N CYS A 6 15.87 -1.63 6.69
CA CYS A 6 14.59 -0.94 6.76
C CYS A 6 14.27 -0.35 5.39
N ILE A 7 13.13 -0.72 4.82
CA ILE A 7 12.69 -0.23 3.49
C ILE A 7 12.54 1.30 3.43
N HIS A 8 12.35 1.97 4.57
CA HIS A 8 12.16 3.42 4.60
C HIS A 8 13.45 4.23 4.77
N CYS A 9 14.34 3.81 5.67
CA CYS A 9 15.53 4.59 6.03
C CYS A 9 16.86 3.92 5.63
N ALA A 10 16.80 2.77 4.95
CA ALA A 10 17.94 1.95 4.50
C ALA A 10 18.92 1.52 5.61
N ARG A 11 18.66 1.86 6.87
CA ARG A 11 19.47 1.45 8.02
C ARG A 11 19.21 -0.01 8.38
N GLU A 12 20.23 -0.61 8.98
CA GLU A 12 20.17 -1.98 9.48
C GLU A 12 19.01 -2.14 10.48
N VAL A 13 18.27 -3.22 10.28
CA VAL A 13 17.18 -3.67 11.13
C VAL A 13 17.76 -4.67 12.13
N ARG A 14 17.78 -4.31 13.42
CA ARG A 14 18.32 -5.18 14.48
C ARG A 14 17.20 -5.93 15.22
N PRO A 15 17.38 -7.21 15.60
CA PRO A 15 16.33 -8.01 16.25
C PRO A 15 15.73 -7.42 17.53
N ARG A 16 16.48 -6.57 18.24
CA ARG A 16 16.03 -5.89 19.46
C ARG A 16 15.21 -4.62 19.21
N GLN A 17 15.02 -4.22 17.95
CA GLN A 17 14.24 -3.05 17.59
C GLN A 17 12.78 -3.45 17.33
N HIS A 18 11.84 -2.51 17.55
CA HIS A 18 10.44 -2.71 17.19
C HIS A 18 10.29 -2.64 15.67
N LEU A 19 10.10 -3.81 15.06
CA LEU A 19 10.07 -4.01 13.62
C LEU A 19 8.73 -4.55 13.18
N ILE A 20 8.34 -4.16 11.98
CA ILE A 20 7.15 -4.68 11.34
C ILE A 20 7.47 -5.09 9.90
N ALA A 21 6.93 -6.22 9.49
CA ALA A 21 7.01 -6.70 8.11
C ALA A 21 5.80 -6.19 7.32
N CYS A 22 6.02 -5.86 6.05
CA CYS A 22 4.92 -5.55 5.15
C CYS A 22 4.20 -6.83 4.73
N ASP A 23 2.86 -6.83 4.78
CA ASP A 23 2.04 -8.00 4.39
C ASP A 23 2.08 -8.30 2.88
N VAL A 24 2.49 -7.33 2.05
CA VAL A 24 2.54 -7.45 0.59
C VAL A 24 3.90 -7.97 0.11
N CYS A 25 4.98 -7.28 0.49
CA CYS A 25 6.33 -7.59 -0.02
C CYS A 25 7.23 -8.32 0.99
N GLY A 26 6.77 -8.52 2.23
CA GLY A 26 7.53 -9.21 3.27
C GLY A 26 8.75 -8.44 3.80
N PHE A 27 9.05 -7.25 3.28
CA PHE A 27 10.19 -6.45 3.74
C PHE A 27 9.96 -5.82 5.11
N TRP A 28 11.04 -5.64 5.84
CA TRP A 28 11.03 -5.09 7.20
C TRP A 28 11.15 -3.57 7.21
N GLN A 29 10.45 -2.96 8.17
CA GLN A 29 10.48 -1.54 8.44
C GLN A 29 10.51 -1.29 9.95
N HIS A 30 11.23 -0.25 10.39
CA HIS A 30 11.15 0.17 11.79
C HIS A 30 9.76 0.73 12.08
N ARG A 31 9.19 0.38 13.25
CA ARG A 31 7.90 0.90 13.71
C ARG A 31 7.87 2.43 13.86
N THR A 32 9.03 3.07 14.02
CA THR A 32 9.17 4.53 14.10
C THR A 32 9.32 5.19 12.73
N CYS A 33 9.58 4.41 11.67
CA CYS A 33 9.80 4.92 10.33
C CYS A 33 8.50 5.03 9.56
N ARG A 34 7.71 6.09 9.79
CA ARG A 34 6.50 6.42 9.02
C ARG A 34 5.46 5.30 8.86
N THR A 35 5.37 4.38 9.83
CA THR A 35 4.34 3.33 9.81
C THR A 35 3.02 3.77 10.45
N GLY A 36 3.04 4.83 11.27
CA GLY A 36 1.87 5.32 12.01
C GLY A 36 1.42 4.40 13.18
N ILE A 37 2.14 3.30 13.41
CA ILE A 37 1.78 2.33 14.44
C ILE A 37 2.29 2.81 15.80
N SER A 38 1.39 2.88 16.78
CA SER A 38 1.72 3.26 18.15
C SER A 38 2.47 2.14 18.88
N LEU A 39 3.18 2.47 19.95
CA LEU A 39 3.86 1.44 20.76
C LEU A 39 2.86 0.51 21.43
N LEU A 40 1.72 1.06 21.83
CA LEU A 40 0.65 0.32 22.48
C LEU A 40 0.08 -0.74 21.53
N ALA A 41 -0.32 -0.35 20.32
CA ALA A 41 -0.83 -1.27 19.31
C ALA A 41 0.20 -2.35 18.95
N TYR A 42 1.49 -1.96 18.84
CA TYR A 42 2.59 -2.90 18.61
C TYR A 42 2.72 -3.93 19.74
N ARG A 43 2.75 -3.48 20.99
CA ARG A 43 2.85 -4.37 22.16
C ARG A 43 1.64 -5.28 22.29
N ASP A 44 0.44 -4.74 22.05
CA ASP A 44 -0.80 -5.51 22.12
C ASP A 44 -0.78 -6.66 21.11
N ALA A 45 -0.38 -6.38 19.86
CA ALA A 45 -0.22 -7.42 18.85
C ALA A 45 0.86 -8.45 19.20
N VAL A 46 2.02 -8.02 19.71
CA VAL A 46 3.09 -8.95 20.12
C VAL A 46 2.66 -9.83 21.30
N ASN A 47 1.99 -9.26 22.30
CA ASN A 47 1.57 -9.96 23.51
C ASN A 47 0.39 -10.90 23.25
N ASN A 48 -0.60 -10.44 22.48
CA ASN A 48 -1.81 -11.21 22.17
C ASN A 48 -1.64 -12.12 20.94
N LYS A 49 -0.43 -12.21 20.38
CA LYS A 49 -0.16 -12.87 19.08
C LYS A 49 -1.08 -12.36 17.95
N GLY A 50 -1.52 -11.11 18.06
CA GLY A 50 -2.31 -10.43 17.06
C GLY A 50 -1.47 -10.08 15.83
N LYS A 51 -2.12 -9.92 14.68
CA LYS A 51 -1.49 -9.40 13.46
C LYS A 51 -1.76 -7.91 13.34
N ILE A 52 -0.73 -7.14 12.99
CA ILE A 52 -0.91 -5.75 12.59
C ILE A 52 -0.86 -5.71 11.08
N GLY A 53 -1.99 -5.38 10.45
CA GLY A 53 -2.05 -5.12 9.02
C GLY A 53 -1.16 -3.93 8.67
N PHE A 54 -0.08 -4.16 7.94
CA PHE A 54 0.85 -3.11 7.55
C PHE A 54 1.30 -3.23 6.09
N THR A 55 1.06 -2.16 5.34
CA THR A 55 1.52 -2.02 3.96
C THR A 55 2.54 -0.89 3.89
N CYS A 56 3.75 -1.20 3.44
CA CYS A 56 4.78 -0.19 3.24
C CYS A 56 4.38 0.79 2.12
N ARG A 57 4.95 2.00 2.17
CA ARG A 57 4.65 3.05 1.20
C ARG A 57 4.81 2.61 -0.27
N PRO A 58 5.89 1.92 -0.68
CA PRO A 58 6.05 1.45 -2.06
C PRO A 58 4.91 0.52 -2.51
N CYS A 59 4.51 -0.44 -1.67
CA CYS A 59 3.40 -1.34 -2.00
C CYS A 59 2.05 -0.64 -2.03
N ARG A 60 1.87 0.39 -1.19
CA ARG A 60 0.65 1.21 -1.20
C ARG A 60 0.56 2.03 -2.49
N GLU A 61 1.65 2.63 -2.95
CA GLU A 61 1.70 3.41 -4.19
C GLU A 61 1.56 2.50 -5.42
N MET A 62 2.15 1.31 -5.42
CA MET A 62 2.04 0.37 -6.54
C MET A 62 0.63 -0.20 -6.71
N ASN A 63 -0.11 -0.41 -5.60
CA ASN A 63 -1.52 -0.83 -5.63
C ASN A 63 -2.49 0.29 -6.02
N GLN A 64 -2.02 1.53 -6.23
CA GLN A 64 -2.85 2.65 -6.67
C GLN A 64 -2.76 2.90 -8.17
N ILE A 65 -2.05 2.08 -8.94
CA ILE A 65 -2.14 2.17 -10.40
C ILE A 65 -3.56 1.71 -10.76
N PRO A 66 -4.46 2.59 -11.22
CA PRO A 66 -5.70 2.12 -11.80
C PRO A 66 -5.29 1.28 -13.01
N VAL A 67 -5.71 0.02 -13.03
CA VAL A 67 -5.64 -0.80 -14.22
C VAL A 67 -6.62 -0.19 -15.23
N ASN A 68 -6.24 0.93 -15.82
CA ASN A 68 -6.80 1.37 -17.07
C ASN A 68 -5.97 0.71 -18.17
N THR A 69 -5.99 -0.63 -18.19
CA THR A 69 -5.77 -1.35 -19.43
C THR A 69 -6.97 -1.00 -20.29
N TYR A 70 -6.79 0.04 -21.09
CA TYR A 70 -7.32 0.11 -22.43
C TYR A 70 -7.63 -1.30 -22.92
N VAL A 71 -8.92 -1.64 -22.92
CA VAL A 71 -9.42 -2.80 -23.63
C VAL A 71 -9.11 -2.49 -25.09
N THR A 72 -8.08 -3.10 -25.66
CA THR A 72 -8.05 -3.24 -27.11
C THR A 72 -8.97 -4.40 -27.42
N ASP A 73 -10.24 -4.06 -27.61
CA ASP A 73 -11.20 -4.90 -28.32
C ASP A 73 -10.67 -5.12 -29.75
N HIS A 74 -10.20 -6.34 -30.02
CA HIS A 74 -10.48 -7.04 -31.26
C HIS A 74 -11.35 -8.23 -30.80
N ASP A 75 -12.66 -8.31 -31.00
CA ASP A 75 -13.56 -7.63 -31.90
C ASP A 75 -14.97 -7.64 -31.27
N LYS A 76 -15.71 -6.54 -31.41
CA LYS A 76 -17.17 -6.43 -31.67
C LYS A 76 -17.81 -5.27 -30.90
N GLU A 77 -17.89 -4.16 -31.63
CA GLU A 77 -18.95 -3.14 -31.64
C GLU A 77 -20.19 -3.49 -30.79
N ASP A 78 -20.46 -2.71 -29.75
CA ASP A 78 -21.75 -2.01 -29.62
C ASP A 78 -21.78 -1.07 -28.40
N SER A 79 -22.05 0.20 -28.69
CA SER A 79 -22.69 1.20 -27.82
C SER A 79 -21.93 1.75 -26.59
N VAL A 80 -20.96 2.64 -26.85
CA VAL A 80 -20.60 3.70 -25.88
C VAL A 80 -21.67 4.79 -25.96
N ASN A 81 -22.51 4.92 -24.93
CA ASN A 81 -23.31 6.12 -24.73
C ASN A 81 -22.60 7.00 -23.68
N PRO A 82 -22.10 8.20 -24.02
CA PRO A 82 -21.43 9.07 -23.05
C PRO A 82 -22.43 9.68 -22.06
N PRO A 83 -22.02 9.93 -20.80
CA PRO A 83 -22.85 10.63 -19.83
C PRO A 83 -23.02 12.09 -20.27
N PHE A 84 -24.27 12.45 -20.56
CA PHE A 84 -24.70 13.80 -20.93
C PHE A 84 -24.37 14.79 -19.80
N LEU A 85 -23.32 15.60 -19.96
CA LEU A 85 -23.12 16.80 -19.15
C LEU A 85 -23.95 17.94 -19.78
N GLU A 86 -25.03 18.29 -19.10
CA GLU A 86 -25.76 19.56 -19.07
C GLU A 86 -25.24 20.69 -19.98
N LEU A 87 -26.03 21.05 -21.00
CA LEU A 87 -26.00 22.37 -21.65
C LEU A 87 -27.20 23.17 -21.13
N SER A 88 -27.03 23.86 -20.01
CA SER A 88 -27.83 25.05 -19.70
C SER A 88 -27.05 26.29 -20.16
N VAL A 89 -27.29 26.70 -21.41
CA VAL A 89 -27.02 28.07 -21.85
C VAL A 89 -28.32 28.64 -22.39
N SER A 90 -28.93 29.50 -21.57
CA SER A 90 -29.94 30.46 -22.00
C SER A 90 -29.21 31.75 -22.35
N VAL A 91 -29.16 32.11 -23.64
CA VAL A 91 -29.03 33.49 -24.14
C VAL A 91 -29.83 33.59 -25.43
#